data_AF-D7J638-F1
#
_entry.id   AF-D7J638-F1
#
_cell.length_a   1.000
_cell.length_b   1.000
_cell.length_c   1.000
_cell.angle_alpha   90.00
_cell.angle_beta   90.00
_cell.angle_gamma   90.00
#
_symmetry.space_group_name_H-M   'P 1'
#
loop_
_entity.id
_entity.type
_entity.pdbx_description
1 polymer ?
#
loop_
_entity_poly.entity_id
_entity_poly.type
_entity_poly.pdbx_seq_one_letter_code
_entity_poly.pdbx_strand_id
1 'polypeptide(L)' 'MITSRKISQVNVFAGSPWEVASVKNLLNEAYIQVSMKDNGLNSILISVPCEYYTAAMRVINNRKVS' A
#
# COMPACT_ATOMS: atom_id res chain seq x y z
N MET A 1 -14.30 -8.66 -25.40
CA MET A 1 -13.05 -8.97 -24.68
C MET A 1 -12.94 -8.04 -23.50
N ILE A 2 -13.40 -8.46 -22.32
CA ILE A 2 -13.16 -7.70 -21.09
C ILE A 2 -11.68 -7.91 -20.80
N THR A 3 -10.85 -6.94 -21.16
CA THR A 3 -9.49 -6.92 -20.64
C THR A 3 -9.65 -6.74 -19.15
N SER A 4 -9.60 -7.83 -18.41
CA SER A 4 -9.32 -7.79 -16.99
C SER A 4 -7.95 -7.14 -16.91
N ARG A 5 -7.92 -5.79 -16.87
CA ARG A 5 -6.72 -5.01 -16.61
C ARG A 5 -6.36 -5.45 -15.21
N LYS A 6 -5.54 -6.48 -15.13
CA LYS A 6 -4.86 -6.87 -13.91
C LYS A 6 -3.97 -5.67 -13.61
N ILE A 7 -4.53 -4.69 -12.90
CA ILE A 7 -3.81 -3.52 -12.45
C ILE A 7 -2.61 -4.11 -11.72
N SER A 8 -1.42 -3.89 -12.25
CA SER A 8 -0.20 -4.43 -11.69
C SER A 8 -0.01 -3.78 -10.33
N GLN A 9 -0.44 -4.48 -9.28
CA GLN A 9 -0.27 -4.03 -7.92
C GLN A 9 1.17 -4.32 -7.50
N VAL A 10 1.79 -3.33 -6.87
CA VAL A 10 3.17 -3.38 -6.39
C VAL A 10 3.13 -3.33 -4.87
N ASN A 11 3.88 -4.22 -4.22
CA ASN A 11 4.01 -4.24 -2.77
C ASN A 11 4.91 -3.09 -2.33
N VAL A 12 4.39 -2.20 -1.48
CA VAL A 12 5.11 -0.99 -1.01
C VAL A 12 5.44 -1.03 0.47
N PHE A 13 4.71 -1.83 1.25
CA PHE A 13 4.92 -1.94 2.69
C PHE A 13 4.54 -3.32 3.20
N ALA A 14 5.26 -3.78 4.23
CA ALA A 14 5.03 -5.04 4.92
C ALA A 14 5.25 -4.80 6.41
N GLY A 15 4.30 -5.21 7.26
CA GLY A 15 4.46 -5.01 8.69
C GLY A 15 3.34 -5.62 9.50
N SER A 16 3.35 -5.28 10.79
CA SER A 16 2.34 -5.72 11.75
C SER A 16 0.97 -5.09 11.41
N PRO A 17 -0.15 -5.71 11.82
CA PRO A 17 -1.48 -5.18 11.51
C PRO A 17 -1.69 -3.71 11.94
N TRP A 18 -1.11 -3.31 13.08
CA TRP A 18 -1.19 -1.93 13.58
C TRP A 18 -0.36 -0.94 12.74
N GLU A 19 0.83 -1.33 12.28
CA GLU A 19 1.65 -0.49 11.40
C GLU A 19 1.00 -0.31 10.03
N VAL A 20 0.44 -1.40 9.51
CA VAL A 20 -0.27 -1.43 8.23
C VAL A 20 -1.54 -0.59 8.27
N ALA A 21 -2.29 -0.62 9.38
CA ALA A 21 -3.44 0.26 9.57
C ALA A 21 -3.04 1.74 9.54
N SER A 22 -1.93 2.11 10.19
CA SER A 22 -1.40 3.47 10.17
C SER A 22 -1.01 3.91 8.76
N VAL A 23 -0.27 3.08 8.02
CA VAL A 23 0.15 3.37 6.64
C VAL A 23 -1.05 3.43 5.69
N LYS A 24 -2.06 2.56 5.88
CA LYS A 24 -3.31 2.60 5.11
C LYS A 24 -4.03 3.93 5.29
N ASN A 25 -4.15 4.43 6.53
CA ASN A 25 -4.81 5.70 6.77
C ASN A 25 -4.10 6.87 6.08
N LEU A 26 -2.77 6.93 6.17
CA LEU A 26 -1.98 7.96 5.46
C LEU A 26 -2.16 7.90 3.94
N LEU A 27 -2.19 6.70 3.36
CA LEU A 27 -2.40 6.53 1.92
C LEU A 27 -3.84 6.88 1.51
N ASN A 28 -4.84 6.56 2.36
CA ASN A 28 -6.22 6.97 2.14
C ASN A 28 -6.39 8.50 2.20
N GLU A 29 -5.72 9.19 3.13
CA GLU A 29 -5.70 10.66 3.20
C GLU A 29 -5.08 11.29 1.95
N ALA A 30 -4.09 10.60 1.36
CA ALA A 30 -3.50 10.98 0.08
C ALA A 30 -4.35 10.56 -1.14
N TYR A 31 -5.58 10.07 -0.95
CA TYR A 31 -6.47 9.55 -2.00
C TYR A 31 -5.85 8.41 -2.84
N ILE A 32 -4.91 7.65 -2.26
CA ILE A 32 -4.26 6.53 -2.92
C ILE A 32 -5.00 5.25 -2.58
N GLN A 33 -5.52 4.56 -3.59
CA GLN A 33 -6.13 3.25 -3.39
C GLN A 33 -5.09 2.20 -3.02
N VAL A 34 -5.29 1.58 -1.87
CA VAL A 34 -4.44 0.50 -1.34
C VAL A 34 -5.24 -0.80 -1.26
N SER A 35 -4.56 -1.91 -1.50
CA SER A 35 -5.05 -3.24 -1.19
C SER A 35 -4.17 -3.86 -0.11
N MET A 36 -4.81 -4.41 0.91
CA MET A 36 -4.12 -5.19 1.93
C MET A 36 -4.16 -6.66 1.53
N LYS A 37 -3.01 -7.31 1.54
CA LYS A 37 -2.88 -8.73 1.31
C LYS A 37 -2.30 -9.38 2.55
N ASP A 38 -3.06 -10.30 3.14
CA ASP A 38 -2.54 -11.11 4.22
C ASP A 38 -1.45 -12.06 3.67
N ASN A 39 -0.27 -12.03 4.29
CA ASN A 39 0.87 -12.84 3.89
C ASN A 39 1.20 -13.92 4.95
N GLY A 40 0.20 -14.30 5.74
CA GLY A 40 0.34 -15.31 6.80
C GLY A 40 0.98 -14.78 8.08
N LEU A 41 1.20 -15.73 9.01
CA LEU A 41 1.80 -15.75 10.36
C LEU A 41 1.99 -14.50 11.24
N ASN A 42 2.08 -13.28 10.70
CA ASN A 42 1.86 -11.97 11.37
C ASN A 42 2.17 -10.76 10.46
N SER A 43 2.19 -10.95 9.14
CA SER A 43 2.59 -9.90 8.20
C SER A 43 1.47 -9.58 7.24
N ILE A 44 0.99 -8.33 7.28
CA ILE A 44 0.08 -7.79 6.27
C ILE A 44 0.91 -6.97 5.29
N LEU A 45 0.68 -7.22 4.00
CA LEU A 45 1.28 -6.48 2.91
C LEU A 45 0.32 -5.40 2.44
N ILE A 46 0.84 -4.22 2.16
CA ILE A 46 0.14 -3.18 1.42
C ILE A 46 0.65 -3.20 -0.01
N SER A 47 -0.28 -3.38 -0.94
CA SER A 47 -0.07 -3.30 -2.37
C SER A 47 -0.83 -2.10 -2.93
N VAL A 48 -0.19 -1.32 -3.79
CA VAL A 48 -0.80 -0.19 -4.50
C VAL A 48 -0.74 -0.43 -6.00
N PRO A 49 -1.66 0.12 -6.81
CA PRO A 49 -1.48 0.19 -8.25
C PRO A 49 -0.13 0.82 -8.60
N CYS A 50 0.56 0.29 -9.61
CA CYS A 50 1.85 0.84 -10.05
C CYS A 50 1.78 2.34 -10.39
N GLU A 51 0.63 2.83 -10.86
CA GLU A 51 0.34 4.24 -11.14
C GLU A 51 0.54 5.14 -9.91
N TYR A 52 0.26 4.61 -8.72
CA TYR A 52 0.40 5.33 -7.44
C TYR A 52 1.68 4.98 -6.68
N TYR A 53 2.57 4.16 -7.23
CA TYR A 53 3.78 3.70 -6.53
C TYR A 53 4.65 4.87 -6.04
N THR A 54 4.95 5.83 -6.92
CA THR A 54 5.78 6.99 -6.58
C THR A 54 5.14 7.87 -5.51
N ALA A 55 3.82 8.09 -5.60
CA ALA A 55 3.09 8.87 -4.61
C ALA A 55 3.05 8.15 -3.25
N ALA A 56 2.77 6.83 -3.25
CA ALA A 56 2.74 6.01 -2.04
C ALA A 56 4.10 5.99 -1.35
N MET A 57 5.18 5.75 -2.10
CA MET A 57 6.55 5.80 -1.57
C MET A 57 6.89 7.15 -0.95
N ARG A 58 6.43 8.25 -1.56
CA ARG A 58 6.65 9.60 -1.00
C ARG A 58 5.94 9.78 0.34
N VAL A 59 4.67 9.36 0.46
CA VAL A 59 3.91 9.43 1.72
C VAL A 59 4.57 8.56 2.80
N ILE A 60 4.94 7.32 2.45
CA ILE A 60 5.58 6.37 3.38
C ILE A 60 6.94 6.91 3.85
N ASN A 61 7.76 7.47 2.95
CA ASN A 61 9.06 8.02 3.32
C ASN A 61 8.94 9.25 4.23
N ASN A 62 7.98 10.14 4.00
CA ASN A 62 7.75 11.29 4.88
C ASN A 62 7.40 10.87 6.31
N ARG A 63 6.67 9.75 6.50
CA ARG A 63 6.38 9.19 7.82
C ARG A 63 7.64 8.78 8.59
N LYS A 64 8.68 8.26 7.92
CA LYS A 64 9.91 7.78 8.58
C LYS A 64 10.85 8.90 9.02
N VAL A 65 10.63 10.13 8.56
CA VAL A 65 11.52 11.28 8.78
C VAL A 65 11.10 12.13 10.00
N SER A 66 10.06 11.73 10.74
CA SER A 66 9.70 12.32 12.05
C SER A 66 10.25 11.54 13.23
#